data_AF-A0A920WPQ7-F1
#
_entry.id   AF-A0A920WPQ7-F1
#
_cell.length_a   1.000
_cell.length_b   1.000
_cell.length_c   1.000
_cell.angle_alpha   90.00
_cell.angle_beta   90.00
_cell.angle_gamma   90.00
#
_symmetry.space_group_name_H-M   'P 1'
#
loop_
_entity.id
_entity.type
_entity.pdbx_description
1 polymer ?
#
loop_
_entity_poly.entity_id
_entity_poly.type
_entity_poly.pdbx_seq_one_letter_code
_entity_poly.pdbx_strand_id
1 'polypeptide(L)'
;MTADGDSPADAEDLVQFEIRNQVAWITIDNPDKGNALSPAMRDRMAGLLNGLNGRFEARAVVITATGSKLFCPGADISVEREATPRPDGAPEPIVGESRRMMLEGQLKLMPAILDCELPVIAAVNGTAAGVGAHLALCCDLVVMADHAKFIEVFARRGLVPDGLGAWILPRLVGLQKARELMFFAEDIPAAEALRLGLCNRVGARRRVAGGGHRVGRAAGFRPDPEPHAHQVAGQPVIWAWADGPWRTTKLGPSSSTGDARRPGGRS
;
A
#
# COMPACT_ATOMS: atom_id res chain seq x y z
N MET A 1 2.89 -35.93 -5.36
CA MET A 1 2.66 -34.76 -6.22
C MET A 1 2.89 -33.56 -5.31
N THR A 2 3.92 -32.77 -5.59
CA THR A 2 4.58 -31.88 -4.60
C THR A 2 3.64 -30.77 -4.14
N ALA A 3 3.62 -30.55 -2.83
CA ALA A 3 2.96 -29.42 -2.20
C ALA A 3 3.77 -28.16 -2.54
N ASP A 4 3.44 -27.50 -3.64
CA ASP A 4 4.08 -26.25 -4.08
C ASP A 4 3.51 -25.06 -3.27
N GLY A 5 3.68 -25.12 -1.94
CA GLY A 5 3.57 -23.96 -1.08
C GLY A 5 4.92 -23.28 -0.99
N ASP A 6 5.01 -22.03 -1.42
CA ASP A 6 6.25 -21.25 -1.31
C ASP A 6 6.78 -21.31 0.13
N SER A 7 8.03 -21.71 0.30
CA SER A 7 8.68 -21.69 1.60
C SER A 7 8.93 -20.23 2.06
N PRO A 8 9.21 -19.99 3.35
CA PRO A 8 9.56 -18.64 3.82
C PRO A 8 10.77 -18.03 3.09
N ALA A 9 11.71 -18.86 2.63
CA ALA A 9 12.86 -18.43 1.83
C ALA A 9 12.46 -18.06 0.39
N ASP A 10 11.50 -18.77 -0.20
CA ASP A 10 10.98 -18.41 -1.53
C ASP A 10 10.19 -17.10 -1.47
N ALA A 11 9.44 -16.87 -0.37
CA ALA A 11 8.75 -15.60 -0.15
C ALA A 11 9.72 -14.41 -0.05
N GLU A 12 10.96 -14.63 0.41
CA GLU A 12 12.00 -13.60 0.45
C GLU A 12 12.33 -13.03 -0.92
N ASP A 13 12.44 -13.90 -1.91
CA ASP A 13 12.73 -13.55 -3.29
C ASP A 13 11.49 -13.00 -4.02
N LEU A 14 10.30 -13.54 -3.73
CA LEU A 14 9.02 -13.14 -4.34
C LEU A 14 8.45 -11.83 -3.78
N VAL A 15 8.90 -11.38 -2.61
CA VAL A 15 8.57 -10.08 -2.02
C VAL A 15 9.85 -9.40 -1.59
N GLN A 16 10.37 -8.55 -2.46
CA GLN A 16 11.60 -7.80 -2.22
C GLN A 16 11.34 -6.63 -1.26
N PHE A 17 12.31 -6.40 -0.38
CA PHE A 17 12.27 -5.31 0.59
C PHE A 17 13.59 -4.55 0.61
N GLU A 18 13.49 -3.22 0.63
CA GLU A 18 14.65 -2.35 0.79
C GLU A 18 14.25 -0.95 1.27
N ILE A 19 15.19 -0.26 1.91
CA ILE A 19 15.00 1.15 2.27
C ILE A 19 15.91 1.99 1.37
N ARG A 20 15.30 2.83 0.53
CA ARG A 20 16.00 3.77 -0.38
C ARG A 20 15.54 5.19 -0.05
N ASN A 21 16.49 6.07 0.26
CA ASN A 21 16.21 7.47 0.61
C ASN A 21 15.13 7.62 1.71
N GLN A 22 15.22 6.81 2.77
CA GLN A 22 14.24 6.77 3.87
C GLN A 22 12.81 6.39 3.44
N VAL A 23 12.64 5.73 2.30
CA VAL A 23 11.37 5.12 1.88
C VAL A 23 11.57 3.61 1.88
N ALA A 24 10.68 2.90 2.58
CA ALA A 24 10.63 1.45 2.55
C ALA A 24 9.89 0.99 1.30
N TRP A 25 10.55 0.26 0.43
CA TRP A 25 9.99 -0.31 -0.80
C TRP A 25 9.67 -1.77 -0.57
N ILE A 26 8.41 -2.15 -0.76
CA ILE A 26 7.92 -3.53 -0.79
C ILE A 26 7.52 -3.81 -2.23
N THR A 27 8.27 -4.68 -2.91
CA THR A 27 8.03 -5.00 -4.32
C THR A 27 7.58 -6.45 -4.46
N ILE A 28 6.38 -6.66 -4.99
CA ILE A 28 5.88 -7.99 -5.35
C ILE A 28 6.59 -8.42 -6.64
N ASP A 29 7.34 -9.51 -6.59
CA ASP A 29 8.13 -10.03 -7.72
C ASP A 29 7.81 -11.50 -7.96
N ASN A 30 6.61 -11.77 -8.45
CA ASN A 30 6.18 -13.11 -8.85
C ASN A 30 5.66 -13.10 -10.30
N PRO A 31 6.52 -12.77 -11.29
CA PRO A 31 6.10 -12.59 -12.67
C PRO A 31 5.50 -13.86 -13.28
N ASP A 32 5.96 -15.03 -12.85
CA ASP A 32 5.49 -16.34 -13.34
C ASP A 32 4.01 -16.59 -13.01
N LYS A 33 3.56 -16.09 -11.85
CA LYS A 33 2.14 -16.10 -11.46
C LYS A 33 1.47 -14.73 -11.60
N GLY A 34 2.07 -13.83 -12.36
CA GLY A 34 1.52 -12.50 -12.63
C GLY A 34 1.34 -11.62 -11.39
N ASN A 35 2.19 -11.80 -10.38
CA ASN A 35 2.16 -11.14 -9.06
C ASN A 35 0.97 -11.55 -8.18
N ALA A 36 0.43 -12.77 -8.38
CA ALA A 36 -0.52 -13.36 -7.45
C ALA A 36 0.12 -13.63 -6.09
N LEU A 37 -0.62 -13.38 -5.01
CA LEU A 37 -0.10 -13.48 -3.65
C LEU A 37 -0.36 -14.86 -3.04
N SER A 38 0.69 -15.64 -2.84
CA SER A 38 0.64 -16.86 -2.03
C SER A 38 0.49 -16.53 -0.53
N PRO A 39 0.15 -17.52 0.33
CA PRO A 39 0.10 -17.31 1.78
C PRO A 39 1.40 -16.75 2.36
N ALA A 40 2.55 -17.30 1.97
CA ALA A 40 3.85 -16.89 2.48
C ALA A 40 4.20 -15.45 2.08
N MET A 41 3.89 -15.05 0.83
CA MET A 41 4.06 -13.65 0.39
C MET A 41 3.21 -12.69 1.23
N ARG A 42 1.96 -13.05 1.53
CA ARG A 42 1.06 -12.22 2.38
C ARG A 42 1.59 -12.08 3.80
N ASP A 43 2.01 -13.19 4.41
CA ASP A 43 2.56 -13.20 5.76
C ASP A 43 3.85 -12.37 5.82
N ARG A 44 4.71 -12.45 4.80
CA ARG A 44 5.91 -11.63 4.69
C ARG A 44 5.59 -10.15 4.55
N MET A 45 4.70 -9.76 3.64
CA MET A 45 4.31 -8.35 3.48
C MET A 45 3.73 -7.77 4.77
N ALA A 46 2.86 -8.52 5.46
CA ALA A 46 2.32 -8.10 6.75
C ALA A 46 3.42 -7.98 7.82
N GLY A 47 4.36 -8.92 7.86
CA GLY A 47 5.52 -8.88 8.76
C GLY A 47 6.43 -7.66 8.51
N LEU A 48 6.65 -7.29 7.25
CA LEU A 48 7.43 -6.10 6.88
C LEU A 48 6.73 -4.81 7.33
N LEU A 49 5.43 -4.67 7.06
CA LEU A 49 4.64 -3.50 7.46
C LEU A 49 4.60 -3.33 8.98
N ASN A 50 4.26 -4.40 9.70
CA ASN A 50 4.25 -4.39 11.16
C ASN A 50 5.65 -4.13 11.74
N GLY A 51 6.68 -4.67 11.09
CA GLY A 51 8.07 -4.48 11.50
C GLY A 51 8.56 -3.04 11.38
N LEU A 52 7.93 -2.22 10.54
CA LEU A 52 8.28 -0.79 10.38
C LEU A 52 7.68 0.10 11.48
N ASN A 53 6.67 -0.37 12.21
CA ASN A 53 6.08 0.38 13.32
C ASN A 53 7.13 0.57 14.44
N GLY A 54 7.22 1.81 14.96
CA GLY A 54 8.22 2.21 15.94
C GLY A 54 9.66 2.37 15.42
N ARG A 55 9.88 2.23 14.11
CA ARG A 55 11.21 2.40 13.48
C ARG A 55 11.41 3.80 12.91
N PHE A 56 12.66 4.24 12.81
CA PHE A 56 13.04 5.59 12.32
C PHE A 56 13.76 5.55 10.96
N GLU A 57 14.04 4.35 10.44
CA GLU A 57 14.80 4.12 9.22
C GLU A 57 14.03 4.51 7.96
N ALA A 58 12.69 4.48 8.00
CA ALA A 58 11.81 4.88 6.91
C ALA A 58 10.77 5.91 7.39
N ARG A 59 10.31 6.75 6.47
CA ARG A 59 9.30 7.80 6.68
C ARG A 59 8.00 7.53 5.94
N ALA A 60 8.02 6.60 4.99
CA ALA A 60 6.89 6.18 4.18
C ALA A 60 7.18 4.78 3.63
N VAL A 61 6.11 4.10 3.23
CA VAL A 61 6.15 2.80 2.56
C VAL A 61 5.61 2.95 1.14
N VAL A 62 6.29 2.35 0.17
CA VAL A 62 5.78 2.18 -1.19
C VAL A 62 5.60 0.69 -1.45
N ILE A 63 4.38 0.30 -1.83
CA ILE A 63 4.07 -1.04 -2.32
C ILE A 63 3.93 -0.97 -3.84
N THR A 64 4.72 -1.77 -4.56
CA THR A 64 4.66 -1.88 -6.02
C THR A 64 4.85 -3.34 -6.45
N ALA A 65 4.87 -3.59 -7.75
CA ALA A 65 5.15 -4.91 -8.30
C ALA A 65 6.13 -4.83 -9.47
N THR A 66 6.80 -5.93 -9.80
CA THR A 66 7.63 -5.99 -10.99
C THR A 66 6.80 -6.10 -12.27
N GLY A 67 7.45 -5.86 -13.40
CA GLY A 67 6.80 -5.83 -14.70
C GLY A 67 5.90 -4.60 -14.90
N SER A 68 4.94 -4.74 -15.80
CA SER A 68 4.09 -3.62 -16.24
C SER A 68 2.71 -4.04 -16.77
N LYS A 69 2.37 -5.31 -16.65
CA LYS A 69 1.05 -5.82 -17.07
C LYS A 69 0.13 -5.97 -15.86
N LEU A 70 0.62 -6.63 -14.83
CA LEU A 70 -0.12 -6.93 -13.61
C LEU A 70 0.60 -6.31 -12.42
N PHE A 71 -0.13 -5.54 -11.63
CA PHE A 71 0.30 -5.15 -10.29
C PHE A 71 0.06 -6.32 -9.34
N CYS A 72 -1.19 -6.78 -9.24
CA CYS A 72 -1.57 -7.96 -8.45
C CYS A 72 -2.98 -8.41 -8.83
N PRO A 73 -3.20 -9.66 -9.29
CA PRO A 73 -4.51 -10.19 -9.63
C PRO A 73 -5.30 -10.74 -8.42
N GLY A 74 -4.72 -10.67 -7.21
CA GLY A 74 -5.30 -11.15 -5.96
C GLY A 74 -4.56 -12.37 -5.38
N ALA A 75 -5.30 -13.21 -4.66
CA ALA A 75 -4.77 -14.45 -4.10
C ALA A 75 -4.30 -15.39 -5.20
N ASP A 76 -3.20 -16.08 -4.95
CA ASP A 76 -2.86 -17.26 -5.74
C ASP A 76 -3.82 -18.40 -5.39
N ILE A 77 -4.70 -18.75 -6.33
CA ILE A 77 -5.70 -19.79 -6.18
C ILE A 77 -5.21 -21.17 -6.66
N SER A 78 -3.99 -21.27 -7.20
CA SER A 78 -3.42 -22.57 -7.58
C SER A 78 -2.83 -23.31 -6.38
N VAL A 79 -2.65 -22.63 -5.25
CA VAL A 79 -2.17 -23.24 -4.01
C VAL A 79 -3.34 -23.89 -3.29
N GLU A 80 -3.39 -25.22 -3.31
CA GLU A 80 -4.29 -25.96 -2.42
C GLU A 80 -3.90 -25.64 -0.96
N ARG A 81 -4.87 -25.12 -0.20
CA ARG A 81 -4.69 -24.98 1.23
C ARG A 81 -4.70 -26.36 1.85
N GLU A 82 -3.75 -26.63 2.75
CA GLU A 82 -3.87 -27.78 3.64
C GLU A 82 -5.22 -27.69 4.36
N ALA A 83 -6.08 -28.68 4.12
CA ALA A 83 -7.33 -28.79 4.84
C ALA A 83 -7.01 -28.90 6.32
N THR A 84 -7.70 -28.11 7.15
CA THR A 84 -7.60 -28.27 8.60
C THR A 84 -7.90 -29.73 8.93
N PRO A 85 -7.07 -30.42 9.73
CA PRO A 85 -7.33 -31.82 10.10
C PRO A 85 -8.75 -31.97 10.63
N ARG A 86 -9.57 -32.79 9.98
CA ARG A 86 -10.97 -33.01 10.33
C ARG A 86 -11.13 -34.37 11.01
N PRO A 87 -11.90 -34.46 12.10
CA PRO A 87 -12.33 -35.74 12.64
C PRO A 87 -13.16 -36.52 11.61
N ASP A 88 -13.05 -37.85 11.63
CA ASP A 88 -13.88 -38.73 10.80
C ASP A 88 -15.38 -38.47 11.09
N GLY A 89 -16.16 -38.25 10.03
CA GLY A 89 -17.61 -38.03 10.12
C GLY A 89 -18.05 -36.60 10.45
N ALA A 90 -17.14 -35.62 10.45
CA ALA A 90 -17.52 -34.21 10.61
C ALA A 90 -18.38 -33.70 9.43
N PRO A 91 -19.43 -32.87 9.68
CA PRO A 91 -20.29 -32.32 8.63
C PRO A 91 -19.55 -31.32 7.72
N GLU A 92 -19.89 -31.34 6.42
CA GLU A 92 -19.44 -30.39 5.39
C GLU A 92 -20.54 -29.34 5.14
N PRO A 93 -20.41 -28.07 5.58
CA PRO A 93 -19.23 -27.38 6.12
C PRO A 93 -19.26 -27.14 7.65
N ILE A 94 -18.08 -26.90 8.24
CA ILE A 94 -17.96 -26.48 9.64
C ILE A 94 -18.46 -25.03 9.76
N VAL A 95 -19.32 -24.74 10.73
CA VAL A 95 -19.79 -23.37 11.02
C VAL A 95 -18.59 -22.43 11.23
N GLY A 96 -18.53 -21.36 10.42
CA GLY A 96 -17.49 -20.34 10.51
C GLY A 96 -16.15 -20.70 9.86
N GLU A 97 -16.06 -21.80 9.13
CA GLU A 97 -14.86 -22.19 8.37
C GLU A 97 -14.44 -21.12 7.36
N SER A 98 -15.38 -20.64 6.54
CA SER A 98 -15.11 -19.56 5.58
C SER A 98 -14.61 -18.28 6.26
N ARG A 99 -15.12 -17.97 7.47
CA ARG A 99 -14.66 -16.82 8.26
C ARG A 99 -13.22 -17.00 8.72
N ARG A 100 -12.87 -18.17 9.27
CA ARG A 100 -11.47 -18.49 9.65
C ARG A 100 -10.55 -18.44 8.45
N MET A 101 -10.99 -19.01 7.33
CA MET A 101 -10.27 -18.98 6.05
C MET A 101 -9.92 -17.54 5.62
N MET A 102 -10.87 -16.60 5.74
CA MET A 102 -10.63 -15.18 5.42
C MET A 102 -9.69 -14.52 6.44
N LEU A 103 -9.92 -14.72 7.75
CA LEU A 103 -9.14 -14.11 8.84
C LEU A 103 -7.68 -14.56 8.86
N GLU A 104 -7.44 -15.85 8.65
CA GLU A 104 -6.10 -16.44 8.57
C GLU A 104 -5.50 -16.29 7.17
N GLY A 105 -6.30 -15.81 6.21
CA GLY A 105 -5.95 -15.67 4.80
C GLY A 105 -5.70 -14.22 4.39
N GLN A 106 -6.55 -13.70 3.52
CA GLN A 106 -6.36 -12.38 2.92
C GLN A 106 -6.41 -11.26 3.97
N LEU A 107 -7.21 -11.42 5.02
CA LEU A 107 -7.38 -10.41 6.06
C LEU A 107 -6.19 -10.25 7.01
N LYS A 108 -5.06 -10.95 6.82
CA LYS A 108 -3.82 -10.66 7.56
C LYS A 108 -3.09 -9.42 7.04
N LEU A 109 -3.14 -9.20 5.72
CA LEU A 109 -2.34 -8.17 5.06
C LEU A 109 -2.98 -6.78 5.17
N MET A 110 -4.30 -6.67 4.95
CA MET A 110 -4.96 -5.36 4.91
C MET A 110 -4.94 -4.64 6.26
N PRO A 111 -5.19 -5.29 7.41
CA PRO A 111 -5.00 -4.64 8.71
C PRO A 111 -3.56 -4.16 8.92
N ALA A 112 -2.54 -4.92 8.50
CA ALA A 112 -1.15 -4.46 8.60
C ALA A 112 -0.87 -3.21 7.77
N ILE A 113 -1.58 -3.00 6.65
CA ILE A 113 -1.53 -1.75 5.88
C ILE A 113 -2.23 -0.63 6.65
N LEU A 114 -3.45 -0.88 7.12
CA LEU A 114 -4.30 0.12 7.79
C LEU A 114 -3.74 0.57 9.16
N ASP A 115 -3.03 -0.33 9.86
CA ASP A 115 -2.42 -0.09 11.17
C ASP A 115 -0.93 0.32 11.07
N CYS A 116 -0.41 0.56 9.85
CA CYS A 116 0.97 1.01 9.68
C CYS A 116 1.11 2.45 10.19
N GLU A 117 2.12 2.69 11.03
CA GLU A 117 2.40 4.03 11.58
C GLU A 117 3.03 4.98 10.55
N LEU A 118 3.54 4.43 9.45
CA LEU A 118 4.08 5.18 8.32
C LEU A 118 3.04 5.32 7.21
N PRO A 119 2.97 6.46 6.50
CA PRO A 119 2.15 6.59 5.31
C PRO A 119 2.48 5.52 4.27
N VAL A 120 1.48 4.76 3.83
CA VAL A 120 1.60 3.68 2.84
C VAL A 120 1.07 4.13 1.49
N ILE A 121 1.85 3.89 0.44
CA ILE A 121 1.56 4.34 -0.92
C ILE A 121 1.52 3.13 -1.84
N ALA A 122 0.41 2.92 -2.54
CA ALA A 122 0.36 1.97 -3.64
C ALA A 122 0.85 2.64 -4.94
N ALA A 123 1.96 2.17 -5.50
CA ALA A 123 2.41 2.50 -6.85
C ALA A 123 1.94 1.40 -7.83
N VAL A 124 0.72 1.57 -8.34
CA VAL A 124 0.02 0.58 -9.16
C VAL A 124 0.54 0.65 -10.61
N ASN A 125 1.54 -0.17 -10.92
CA ASN A 125 2.26 -0.21 -12.19
C ASN A 125 1.60 -1.08 -13.29
N GLY A 126 0.46 -1.70 -13.00
CA GLY A 126 -0.28 -2.58 -13.91
C GLY A 126 -1.69 -2.88 -13.41
N THR A 127 -2.40 -3.86 -14.00
CA THR A 127 -3.74 -4.23 -13.55
C THR A 127 -3.73 -4.79 -12.13
N ALA A 128 -4.60 -4.26 -11.29
CA ALA A 128 -4.87 -4.71 -9.93
C ALA A 128 -6.31 -5.26 -9.88
N ALA A 129 -6.48 -6.53 -9.54
CA ALA A 129 -7.78 -7.20 -9.60
C ALA A 129 -8.13 -7.89 -8.29
N GLY A 130 -9.41 -7.87 -7.94
CA GLY A 130 -9.96 -8.46 -6.72
C GLY A 130 -9.19 -8.01 -5.49
N VAL A 131 -8.63 -8.97 -4.74
CA VAL A 131 -7.83 -8.68 -3.55
C VAL A 131 -6.61 -7.80 -3.85
N GLY A 132 -6.02 -7.87 -5.05
CA GLY A 132 -4.92 -6.99 -5.44
C GLY A 132 -5.36 -5.53 -5.62
N ALA A 133 -6.63 -5.30 -6.03
CA ALA A 133 -7.22 -3.96 -6.02
C ALA A 133 -7.41 -3.49 -4.58
N HIS A 134 -7.95 -4.33 -3.70
CA HIS A 134 -8.18 -3.95 -2.30
C HIS A 134 -6.89 -3.67 -1.53
N LEU A 135 -5.81 -4.41 -1.82
CA LEU A 135 -4.48 -4.10 -1.30
C LEU A 135 -4.09 -2.65 -1.60
N ALA A 136 -4.28 -2.20 -2.85
CA ALA A 136 -3.99 -0.82 -3.22
C ALA A 136 -4.95 0.16 -2.53
N LEU A 137 -6.25 -0.15 -2.49
CA LEU A 137 -7.28 0.73 -1.89
C LEU A 137 -7.18 0.84 -0.37
N CYS A 138 -6.50 -0.10 0.30
CA CYS A 138 -6.19 -0.01 1.74
C CYS A 138 -4.99 0.91 2.04
N CYS A 139 -4.17 1.25 1.04
CA CYS A 139 -3.07 2.21 1.24
C CYS A 139 -3.61 3.64 1.39
N ASP A 140 -2.88 4.50 2.10
CA ASP A 140 -3.27 5.90 2.31
C ASP A 140 -3.38 6.68 1.01
N LEU A 141 -2.46 6.42 0.08
CA LEU A 141 -2.44 7.03 -1.24
C LEU A 141 -2.21 6.00 -2.33
N VAL A 142 -2.86 6.22 -3.47
CA VAL A 142 -2.77 5.38 -4.66
C VAL A 142 -2.31 6.22 -5.84
N VAL A 143 -1.22 5.79 -6.47
CA VAL A 143 -0.69 6.35 -7.71
C VAL A 143 -0.73 5.28 -8.78
N MET A 144 -1.48 5.52 -9.84
CA MET A 144 -1.63 4.56 -10.94
C MET A 144 -0.80 4.94 -12.15
N ALA A 145 -0.27 3.94 -12.86
CA ALA A 145 0.17 4.13 -14.22
C ALA A 145 -1.03 4.40 -15.14
N ASP A 146 -0.85 5.22 -16.17
CA ASP A 146 -1.86 5.54 -17.19
C ASP A 146 -2.61 4.34 -17.81
N HIS A 147 -1.90 3.23 -18.00
CA HIS A 147 -2.42 1.98 -18.56
C HIS A 147 -2.92 0.98 -17.49
N ALA A 148 -2.74 1.28 -16.21
CA ALA A 148 -3.21 0.43 -15.12
C ALA A 148 -4.73 0.46 -15.02
N LYS A 149 -5.28 -0.59 -14.40
CA LYS A 149 -6.72 -0.78 -14.23
C LYS A 149 -7.02 -1.40 -12.88
N PHE A 150 -8.13 -1.01 -12.26
CA PHE A 150 -8.76 -1.78 -11.19
C PHE A 150 -9.86 -2.68 -11.74
N ILE A 151 -10.09 -3.83 -11.11
CA ILE A 151 -11.20 -4.74 -11.46
C ILE A 151 -11.72 -5.43 -10.19
N GLU A 152 -13.00 -5.27 -9.86
CA GLU A 152 -13.69 -6.04 -8.81
C GLU A 152 -14.10 -7.42 -9.33
N VAL A 153 -13.11 -8.27 -9.65
CA VAL A 153 -13.26 -9.50 -10.46
C VAL A 153 -14.11 -10.63 -9.83
N PHE A 154 -14.60 -10.47 -8.60
CA PHE A 154 -15.24 -11.53 -7.81
C PHE A 154 -16.50 -12.11 -8.48
N ALA A 155 -17.37 -11.26 -9.03
CA ALA A 155 -18.58 -11.71 -9.73
C ALA A 155 -18.25 -12.57 -10.96
N ARG A 156 -17.16 -12.25 -11.68
CA ARG A 156 -16.69 -13.07 -12.82
C ARG A 156 -16.21 -14.47 -12.40
N ARG A 157 -15.87 -14.66 -11.12
CA ARG A 157 -15.37 -15.92 -10.56
C ARG A 157 -16.37 -16.64 -9.66
N GLY A 158 -17.60 -16.12 -9.52
CA GLY A 158 -18.58 -16.68 -8.59
C GLY A 158 -18.14 -16.60 -7.11
N LEU A 159 -17.29 -15.62 -6.78
CA LEU A 159 -16.76 -15.43 -5.44
C LEU A 159 -17.43 -14.25 -4.74
N VAL A 160 -17.47 -14.30 -3.41
CA VAL A 160 -17.78 -13.12 -2.60
C VAL A 160 -16.56 -12.20 -2.54
N PRO A 161 -16.74 -10.86 -2.45
CA PRO A 161 -15.63 -9.94 -2.21
C PRO A 161 -14.90 -10.27 -0.90
N ASP A 162 -13.60 -10.48 -0.98
CA ASP A 162 -12.70 -10.68 0.16
C ASP A 162 -11.80 -9.45 0.35
N GLY A 163 -10.77 -9.49 1.20
CA GLY A 163 -9.71 -8.49 1.26
C GLY A 163 -10.14 -7.11 1.75
N LEU A 164 -11.16 -7.02 2.61
CA LEU A 164 -11.80 -5.78 3.07
C LEU A 164 -12.48 -4.94 1.98
N GLY A 165 -12.59 -5.42 0.73
CA GLY A 165 -13.23 -4.69 -0.36
C GLY A 165 -14.65 -4.20 -0.06
N ALA A 166 -15.47 -5.08 0.52
CA ALA A 166 -16.84 -4.75 0.92
C ALA A 166 -16.92 -3.68 2.03
N TRP A 167 -15.81 -3.42 2.73
CA TRP A 167 -15.70 -2.37 3.73
C TRP A 167 -15.11 -1.08 3.16
N ILE A 168 -14.00 -1.15 2.42
CA ILE A 168 -13.28 0.04 1.95
C ILE A 168 -13.94 0.68 0.73
N LEU A 169 -14.37 -0.10 -0.26
CA LEU A 169 -14.90 0.43 -1.52
C LEU A 169 -16.12 1.36 -1.33
N PRO A 170 -17.16 1.00 -0.55
CA PRO A 170 -18.30 1.90 -0.33
C PRO A 170 -17.93 3.18 0.45
N ARG A 171 -16.82 3.19 1.19
CA ARG A 171 -16.31 4.41 1.85
C ARG A 171 -15.61 5.35 0.89
N LEU A 172 -15.01 4.81 -0.17
CA LEU A 172 -14.31 5.60 -1.20
C LEU A 172 -15.29 6.16 -2.24
N VAL A 173 -16.20 5.34 -2.77
CA VAL A 173 -17.06 5.71 -3.93
C VAL A 173 -18.55 5.80 -3.60
N GLY A 174 -18.94 5.54 -2.35
CA GLY A 174 -20.34 5.41 -1.96
C GLY A 174 -20.95 4.05 -2.32
N LEU A 175 -22.01 3.68 -1.59
CA LEU A 175 -22.58 2.32 -1.66
C LEU A 175 -23.15 1.95 -3.03
N GLN A 176 -23.78 2.89 -3.73
CA GLN A 176 -24.39 2.65 -5.05
C GLN A 176 -23.30 2.28 -6.08
N LYS A 177 -22.26 3.11 -6.19
CA LYS A 177 -21.16 2.86 -7.11
C LYS A 177 -20.38 1.60 -6.73
N ALA A 178 -20.15 1.36 -5.44
CA ALA A 178 -19.48 0.13 -4.99
C ALA A 178 -20.22 -1.14 -5.47
N ARG A 179 -21.56 -1.17 -5.39
CA ARG A 179 -22.36 -2.31 -5.89
C ARG A 179 -22.25 -2.47 -7.40
N GLU A 180 -22.31 -1.36 -8.15
CA GLU A 180 -22.14 -1.37 -9.61
C GLU A 180 -20.79 -1.99 -10.00
N LEU A 181 -19.71 -1.51 -9.39
CA LEU A 181 -18.36 -2.02 -9.64
C LEU A 181 -18.23 -3.50 -9.27
N MET A 182 -18.78 -3.92 -8.13
CA MET A 182 -18.72 -5.31 -7.68
C MET A 182 -19.59 -6.27 -8.51
N PHE A 183 -20.77 -5.84 -8.97
CA PHE A 183 -21.71 -6.70 -9.70
C PHE A 183 -21.35 -6.85 -11.17
N PHE A 184 -20.98 -5.75 -11.83
CA PHE A 184 -20.60 -5.80 -13.24
C PHE A 184 -19.15 -6.21 -13.42
N ALA A 185 -18.31 -6.00 -12.39
CA ALA A 185 -16.91 -6.37 -12.39
C ALA A 185 -16.17 -5.84 -13.63
N GLU A 186 -16.51 -4.64 -14.10
CA GLU A 186 -15.92 -4.03 -15.30
C GLU A 186 -14.49 -3.53 -15.01
N ASP A 187 -13.73 -3.33 -16.09
CA ASP A 187 -12.42 -2.69 -15.99
C ASP A 187 -12.60 -1.21 -15.60
N ILE A 188 -11.83 -0.74 -14.63
CA ILE A 188 -11.78 0.65 -14.20
C ILE A 188 -10.42 1.23 -14.63
N PRO A 189 -10.32 1.88 -15.80
CA PRO A 189 -9.07 2.49 -16.25
C PRO A 189 -8.59 3.59 -15.29
N ALA A 190 -7.29 3.86 -15.26
CA ALA A 190 -6.70 4.85 -14.35
C ALA A 190 -7.37 6.23 -14.38
N ALA A 191 -7.80 6.72 -15.55
CA ALA A 191 -8.53 7.98 -15.67
C ALA A 191 -9.89 7.97 -14.94
N GLU A 192 -10.61 6.86 -15.04
CA GLU A 192 -11.88 6.67 -14.35
C GLU A 192 -11.66 6.45 -12.86
N ALA A 193 -10.65 5.68 -12.47
CA ALA A 193 -10.25 5.51 -11.08
C ALA A 193 -9.93 6.85 -10.40
N LEU A 194 -9.23 7.75 -11.10
CA LEU A 194 -8.99 9.11 -10.62
C LEU A 194 -10.30 9.90 -10.46
N ARG A 195 -11.20 9.84 -11.44
CA ARG A 195 -12.50 10.54 -11.41
C ARG A 195 -13.39 10.04 -10.26
N LEU A 196 -13.35 8.74 -9.97
CA LEU A 196 -14.09 8.12 -8.88
C LEU A 196 -13.44 8.33 -7.50
N GLY A 197 -12.20 8.82 -7.44
CA GLY A 197 -11.45 8.96 -6.18
C GLY A 197 -10.83 7.65 -5.68
N LEU A 198 -10.75 6.62 -6.53
CA LEU A 198 -10.05 5.35 -6.24
C LEU A 198 -8.52 5.47 -6.38
N CYS A 199 -8.05 6.53 -7.03
CA CYS A 199 -6.64 6.89 -6.99
C CYS A 199 -6.45 8.41 -6.87
N ASN A 200 -5.31 8.81 -6.32
CA ASN A 200 -5.01 10.22 -6.09
C ASN A 200 -4.29 10.85 -7.29
N ARG A 201 -3.51 10.06 -8.04
CA ARG A 201 -2.74 10.53 -9.19
C ARG A 201 -2.59 9.44 -10.25
N VAL A 202 -2.50 9.90 -11.50
CA VAL A 202 -2.14 9.07 -12.65
C VAL A 202 -0.84 9.60 -13.25
N GLY A 203 0.12 8.70 -13.49
CA GLY A 203 1.43 9.03 -14.05
C GLY A 203 1.77 8.19 -15.28
N ALA A 204 2.66 8.72 -16.12
CA ALA A 204 3.17 7.96 -17.26
C ALA A 204 3.89 6.67 -16.79
N ARG A 205 3.71 5.58 -17.52
CA ARG A 205 4.26 4.23 -17.23
C ARG A 205 5.68 4.19 -16.63
N ARG A 206 6.64 4.93 -17.19
CA ARG A 206 8.05 4.95 -16.70
C ARG A 206 8.22 5.55 -15.30
N ARG A 207 7.26 6.36 -14.83
CA ARG A 207 7.35 7.08 -13.56
C ARG A 207 6.79 6.29 -12.37
N VAL A 208 5.95 5.28 -12.63
CA VAL A 208 5.31 4.47 -11.58
C VAL A 208 6.06 3.15 -11.33
N ALA A 209 6.72 2.59 -12.35
CA ALA A 209 7.39 1.27 -12.30
C ALA A 209 8.79 1.25 -11.63
N GLY A 210 9.07 2.13 -10.67
CA GLY A 210 10.42 2.38 -10.15
C GLY A 210 11.02 1.33 -9.22
N GLY A 211 10.91 0.03 -9.49
CA GLY A 211 11.58 -1.04 -8.73
C GLY A 211 13.10 -1.15 -9.00
N GLY A 212 13.57 -0.69 -10.15
CA GLY A 212 14.99 -0.77 -10.53
C GLY A 212 15.52 0.56 -11.08
N HIS A 213 16.40 1.19 -10.31
CA HIS A 213 17.34 2.25 -10.73
C HIS A 213 16.73 3.52 -11.35
N ARG A 214 16.79 4.61 -10.55
CA ARG A 214 16.45 6.02 -10.84
C ARG A 214 14.96 6.38 -10.84
N VAL A 215 14.46 6.76 -9.65
CA VAL A 215 13.40 7.78 -9.54
C VAL A 215 14.04 9.13 -9.85
N GLY A 216 14.16 9.46 -11.15
CA GLY A 216 14.59 10.77 -11.60
C GLY A 216 13.39 11.69 -11.77
N ARG A 217 13.26 12.70 -10.89
CA ARG A 217 12.51 13.97 -11.02
C ARG A 217 11.30 13.97 -11.96
N ALA A 218 10.10 14.19 -11.41
CA ALA A 218 9.23 15.29 -11.86
C ALA A 218 7.98 15.44 -10.97
N ALA A 219 7.98 16.51 -10.18
CA ALA A 219 6.99 17.57 -10.34
C ALA A 219 7.74 18.87 -10.00
N GLY A 220 7.78 19.83 -10.92
CA GLY A 220 8.43 21.11 -10.65
C GLY A 220 7.71 21.82 -9.52
N PHE A 221 8.30 21.81 -8.33
CA PHE A 221 7.95 22.70 -7.23
C PHE A 221 9.17 22.84 -6.31
N ARG A 222 9.65 24.06 -6.11
CA ARG A 222 10.67 24.38 -5.11
C ARG A 222 9.96 24.47 -3.75
N PRO A 223 10.41 23.76 -2.70
CA PRO A 223 9.94 24.07 -1.35
C PRO A 223 10.61 25.36 -0.88
N ASP A 224 9.79 26.31 -0.42
CA ASP A 224 10.27 27.40 0.43
C ASP A 224 10.72 26.84 1.79
N PRO A 225 11.74 27.41 2.43
CA PRO A 225 12.35 26.85 3.62
C PRO A 225 11.82 27.51 4.89
N GLU A 226 10.72 27.04 5.47
CA GLU A 226 10.39 27.38 6.87
C GLU A 226 9.69 26.19 7.55
N PRO A 227 10.25 25.65 8.66
CA PRO A 227 9.52 24.74 9.54
C PRO A 227 8.67 25.55 10.52
N HIS A 228 7.65 24.92 11.11
CA HIS A 228 6.73 25.46 12.13
C HIS A 228 5.45 26.11 11.59
N ALA A 229 4.51 25.29 11.11
CA ALA A 229 3.09 25.58 11.30
C ALA A 229 2.27 24.30 11.34
N HIS A 230 1.35 24.27 12.29
CA HIS A 230 0.53 23.14 12.71
C HIS A 230 -0.51 22.72 11.67
N GLN A 231 -0.97 21.48 11.80
CA GLN A 231 -2.26 20.89 11.42
C GLN A 231 -3.25 21.75 10.58
N VAL A 232 -3.82 21.07 9.58
CA VAL A 232 -4.98 21.44 8.73
C VAL A 232 -4.65 22.19 7.43
N ALA A 233 -4.43 21.44 6.34
CA ALA A 233 -4.94 21.66 4.97
C ALA A 233 -4.15 20.79 3.97
N GLY A 234 -4.84 20.18 3.01
CA GLY A 234 -4.29 19.16 2.11
C GLY A 234 -3.30 19.64 1.02
N GLN A 235 -2.39 18.70 0.68
CA GLN A 235 -1.45 18.62 -0.48
C GLN A 235 -0.14 19.45 -0.42
N PRO A 236 0.99 19.03 -1.07
CA PRO A 236 1.43 17.73 -1.61
C PRO A 236 2.86 17.35 -1.11
N VAL A 237 3.00 16.48 -0.12
CA VAL A 237 4.27 16.30 0.62
C VAL A 237 5.10 15.09 0.16
N ILE A 238 4.51 14.14 -0.55
CA ILE A 238 5.07 12.78 -0.60
C ILE A 238 6.27 12.58 -1.52
N TRP A 239 6.43 13.41 -2.56
CA TRP A 239 7.56 13.29 -3.50
C TRP A 239 8.73 14.22 -3.17
N ALA A 240 8.51 15.28 -2.39
CA ALA A 240 9.59 16.14 -1.92
C ALA A 240 10.43 15.48 -0.80
N TRP A 241 9.86 14.50 -0.10
CA TRP A 241 10.50 13.80 1.02
C TRP A 241 11.51 12.73 0.60
N ALA A 242 11.41 12.20 -0.62
CA ALA A 242 12.29 11.14 -1.13
C ALA A 242 13.67 11.63 -1.62
N ASP A 243 13.89 12.95 -1.71
CA ASP A 243 15.02 13.55 -2.43
C ASP A 243 15.94 14.46 -1.58
N GLY A 244 15.76 14.56 -0.24
CA GLY A 244 16.52 15.49 0.62
C GLY A 244 17.28 14.85 1.80
N PRO A 245 18.58 15.15 2.03
CA PRO A 245 19.27 14.73 3.25
C PRO A 245 18.77 15.52 4.47
N TRP A 246 18.84 14.91 5.66
CA TRP A 246 18.50 15.62 6.90
C TRP A 246 19.42 16.83 7.12
N ARG A 247 18.86 17.97 7.54
CA ARG A 247 19.52 18.97 8.41
C ARG A 247 18.77 18.99 9.75
N THR A 248 19.32 18.36 10.79
CA THR A 248 19.00 18.51 12.19
C THR A 248 19.78 19.75 12.55
N THR A 249 19.05 20.84 12.65
CA THR A 249 19.58 21.99 13.37
C THR A 249 19.61 21.52 14.82
N LYS A 250 20.80 21.24 15.35
CA LYS A 250 20.98 21.16 16.80
C LYS A 250 20.40 22.46 17.36
N LEU A 251 19.42 22.35 18.24
CA LEU A 251 19.00 23.48 19.08
C LEU A 251 20.22 23.87 19.93
N GLY A 252 20.96 24.89 19.48
CA GLY A 252 21.92 25.57 20.31
C GLY A 252 21.18 26.26 21.47
N PRO A 253 21.79 26.41 22.64
CA PRO A 253 21.15 27.06 23.77
C PRO A 253 20.75 28.48 23.36
N SER A 254 19.50 28.84 23.60
CA SER A 254 18.95 30.16 23.33
C SER A 254 19.73 31.22 24.11
N SER A 255 20.57 32.01 23.44
CA SER A 255 21.16 33.21 24.04
C SER A 255 20.14 34.35 23.99
N SER A 256 19.30 34.44 25.02
CA SER A 256 18.51 35.65 25.27
C SER A 256 19.44 36.75 25.79
N THR A 257 19.92 37.62 24.90
CA THR A 257 20.41 38.95 25.26
C THR A 257 19.32 39.94 24.91
N GLY A 258 18.38 40.12 25.85
CA GLY A 258 17.43 41.22 25.85
C GLY A 258 18.05 42.43 26.52
N ASP A 259 18.46 43.39 25.70
CA ASP A 259 18.89 44.75 26.07
C ASP A 259 17.72 45.50 26.74
N ALA A 260 17.75 45.62 28.06
CA ALA A 260 16.83 46.45 28.83
C ALA A 260 17.48 47.82 29.09
N ARG A 261 17.17 48.79 28.23
CA ARG A 261 17.45 50.21 28.44
C ARG A 261 16.73 50.72 29.69
N ARG A 262 17.50 51.24 30.65
CA ARG A 262 17.00 52.04 31.78
C ARG A 262 16.65 53.46 31.29
N PRO A 263 15.50 54.06 31.67
CA PRO A 263 15.32 55.50 31.56
C PRO A 263 15.99 56.19 32.77
N GLY A 264 16.75 57.25 32.47
CA GLY A 264 17.55 58.00 33.42
C GLY A 264 16.74 58.87 34.38
N GLY A 265 17.28 59.04 35.58
CA GLY A 265 16.89 60.10 36.51
C GLY A 265 17.45 61.46 36.08
N ARG A 266 16.70 62.51 36.40
CA ARG A 266 17.20 63.88 36.53
C ARG A 266 16.67 64.48 37.83
N SER A 267 17.61 65.16 38.50
CA SER A 267 17.54 66.08 39.65
C SER A 267 16.88 65.58 40.93
#